data_AF-A0A2P8DMF2-F1
#
_entry.id   AF-A0A2P8DMF2-F1
#
_cell.length_a   1.000
_cell.length_b   1.000
_cell.length_c   1.000
_cell.angle_alpha   90.00
_cell.angle_beta   90.00
_cell.angle_gamma   90.00
#
_symmetry.space_group_name_H-M   'P 1'
#
loop_
_entity.id
_entity.type
_entity.pdbx_description
1 polymer ?
#
loop_
_entity_poly.entity_id
_entity_poly.type
_entity_poly.pdbx_seq_one_letter_code
_entity_poly.pdbx_strand_id
1 'polypeptide(L)'
;MCDVHPHPPLGPESAPDRYRPVRLLSTPDESPLLLAEQQVADAVEAVLIRVVPAADAAPAGAPADQVRGASSGVAGFLERFTAEVAPPGAAPQRALVLVAEYPGGVGLRAWRAELMRGPVQDMRTALDPMRGVAAALDALHSGQAHPDGRTVVVGSLSPGTVMALPQSDGVPVDFGLGPRQDPALPPGRWLTSGYVAPEVAEHGYSAGSDRYAFGATCFFALTGQEPPPDAAGLRERFAALPPVDGAAPERHARLLAMFGDDPAARPPAAQWLRDLTGSASPAPPAAPAPAAAVPAAPAASPAGAPPAAPKGFRRRRTTLLVTLAVATVLILLGASVVTYRMLASGSGASAATPPASDRSSGRETPTARPASEDGSVRDDGSIATGDLGADLPVVEVYTDYQCAKCRTFMKSNGDALAGLAADGDAVVHYRPVSVFAQRLDPLAANSLRAGAAARAAADHGRFVEYSEVLFANQPAEGEEGFTTADLKKWGAEAGIDDPAFADRVESEGKAAEKYVSYVEELVEKGGVHFGAERLQTMPFEELAAWGADNGVDDGFLDDTYVAQVLDATTAVNKRYAPGDGRDAFSGAPSVYINGRLQDADRPAALRKAVGAAGAGTLAD
;
A
#
# COMPACT_ATOMS: atom_id res chain seq x y z
N MET A 1 16.76 8.31 6.60
CA MET A 1 16.79 9.63 5.93
C MET A 1 17.94 9.59 4.95
N CYS A 2 17.68 9.60 3.64
CA CYS A 2 18.70 9.68 2.60
C CYS A 2 18.32 10.82 1.65
N ASP A 3 19.23 11.78 1.49
CA ASP A 3 19.17 12.89 0.54
C ASP A 3 19.35 12.36 -0.89
N VAL A 4 18.25 12.28 -1.64
CA VAL A 4 18.27 12.19 -3.10
C VAL A 4 17.31 13.26 -3.60
N HIS A 5 17.86 14.31 -4.24
CA HIS A 5 17.04 15.35 -4.88
C HIS A 5 16.11 14.68 -5.90
N PRO A 6 14.78 14.60 -5.65
CA PRO A 6 13.90 13.76 -6.45
C PRO A 6 13.63 14.34 -7.85
N HIS A 7 13.91 15.63 -8.03
CA HIS A 7 13.67 16.38 -9.26
C HIS A 7 14.76 17.43 -9.46
N PRO A 8 15.09 17.79 -10.72
CA PRO A 8 15.91 18.97 -10.99
C PRO A 8 15.25 20.23 -10.41
N PRO A 9 16.01 21.32 -10.22
CA PRO A 9 15.43 22.61 -9.91
C PRO A 9 14.32 22.97 -10.89
N LEU A 10 13.27 23.61 -10.39
CA LEU A 10 12.11 24.03 -11.17
C LEU A 10 11.60 25.39 -10.70
N GLY A 11 10.91 26.09 -11.59
CA GLY A 11 10.44 27.44 -11.31
C GLY A 11 9.71 28.04 -12.51
N PRO A 12 9.12 29.23 -12.34
CA PRO A 12 8.48 29.95 -13.45
C PRO A 12 9.51 30.31 -14.52
N GLU A 13 9.05 30.63 -15.74
CA GLU A 13 9.95 31.01 -16.86
C GLU A 13 10.90 32.17 -16.50
N SER A 14 10.49 33.08 -15.62
CA SER A 14 11.31 34.19 -15.14
C SER A 14 12.44 33.77 -14.18
N ALA A 15 12.33 32.60 -13.56
CA ALA A 15 13.27 32.07 -12.58
C ALA A 15 13.20 30.52 -12.56
N PRO A 16 13.74 29.83 -13.58
CA PRO A 16 13.52 28.39 -13.80
C PRO A 16 14.13 27.48 -12.73
N ASP A 17 15.11 27.97 -11.96
CA ASP A 17 15.75 27.21 -10.87
C ASP A 17 15.35 27.74 -9.48
N ARG A 18 14.25 28.49 -9.38
CA ARG A 18 13.82 29.15 -8.13
C ARG A 18 13.62 28.17 -6.98
N TYR A 19 13.07 27.00 -7.27
CA TYR A 19 12.80 25.97 -6.29
C TYR A 19 13.71 24.78 -6.50
N ARG A 20 14.34 24.34 -5.41
CA ARG A 20 15.19 23.15 -5.40
C ARG A 20 14.51 22.04 -4.60
N PRO A 21 13.95 21.02 -5.25
CA PRO A 21 13.35 19.86 -4.58
C PRO A 21 14.38 19.15 -3.71
N VAL A 22 14.04 18.94 -2.43
CA VAL A 22 14.92 18.26 -1.45
C VAL A 22 14.42 16.87 -1.10
N ARG A 23 13.10 16.65 -1.07
CA ARG A 23 12.53 15.36 -0.63
C ARG A 23 11.16 15.09 -1.24
N LEU A 24 10.92 13.86 -1.67
CA LEU A 24 9.57 13.39 -2.03
C LEU A 24 8.85 12.96 -0.77
N LEU A 25 7.65 13.50 -0.54
CA LEU A 25 6.82 13.24 0.64
C LEU A 25 5.69 12.25 0.38
N SER A 26 5.22 12.15 -0.87
CA SER A 26 4.14 11.25 -1.28
C SER A 26 4.65 9.89 -1.75
N THR A 27 3.76 8.91 -1.79
CA THR A 27 4.05 7.58 -2.35
C THR A 27 3.82 7.56 -3.88
N PRO A 28 4.31 6.55 -4.62
CA PRO A 28 4.16 6.47 -6.08
C PRO A 28 2.72 6.38 -6.60
N ASP A 29 1.79 5.91 -5.76
CA ASP A 29 0.35 5.81 -5.99
C ASP A 29 -0.40 7.14 -5.77
N GLU A 30 0.30 8.14 -5.23
CA GLU A 30 -0.20 9.49 -5.00
C GLU A 30 0.39 10.47 -6.03
N SER A 31 -0.27 11.60 -6.22
CA SER A 31 0.35 12.70 -6.97
C SER A 31 1.63 13.17 -6.25
N PRO A 32 2.75 13.38 -6.97
CA PRO A 32 4.01 13.80 -6.36
C PRO A 32 3.88 15.09 -5.53
N LEU A 33 4.13 14.96 -4.22
CA LEU A 33 4.29 16.07 -3.29
C LEU A 33 5.75 16.15 -2.84
N LEU A 34 6.39 17.28 -3.13
CA LEU A 34 7.81 17.52 -2.90
C LEU A 34 7.97 18.58 -1.81
N LEU A 35 8.91 18.35 -0.90
CA LEU A 35 9.52 19.43 -0.13
C LEU A 35 10.61 20.04 -1.01
N ALA A 36 10.62 21.37 -1.11
CA ALA A 36 11.62 22.13 -1.85
C ALA A 36 12.11 23.33 -1.04
N GLU A 37 13.27 23.84 -1.41
CA GLU A 37 13.86 25.03 -0.85
C GLU A 37 13.86 26.15 -1.90
N GLN A 38 13.59 27.38 -1.46
CA GLN A 38 13.80 28.59 -2.25
C GLN A 38 14.70 29.58 -1.51
N GLN A 39 15.49 30.34 -2.25
CA GLN A 39 16.25 31.46 -1.70
C GLN A 39 15.38 32.70 -1.70
N VAL A 40 15.13 33.28 -0.52
CA VAL A 40 14.40 34.54 -0.34
C VAL A 40 15.32 35.51 0.38
N ALA A 41 15.83 36.51 -0.35
CA ALA A 41 16.90 37.40 0.11
C ALA A 41 18.10 36.59 0.67
N ASP A 42 18.47 36.79 1.94
CA ASP A 42 19.59 36.12 2.59
C ASP A 42 19.18 34.84 3.35
N ALA A 43 17.94 34.35 3.19
CA ALA A 43 17.42 33.18 3.87
C ALA A 43 16.97 32.06 2.91
N VAL A 44 17.06 30.82 3.37
CA VAL A 44 16.49 29.64 2.70
C VAL A 44 15.14 29.36 3.35
N GLU A 45 14.08 29.31 2.54
CA GLU A 45 12.74 28.98 2.98
C GLU A 45 12.29 27.64 2.37
N ALA A 46 11.64 26.80 3.19
CA ALA A 46 11.05 25.56 2.75
C ALA A 46 9.62 25.78 2.22
N VAL A 47 9.29 25.14 1.10
CA VAL A 47 7.98 25.17 0.46
C VAL A 47 7.57 23.77 0.03
N LEU A 48 6.27 23.58 -0.17
CA LEU A 48 5.72 22.37 -0.75
C LEU A 48 5.43 22.58 -2.23
N ILE A 49 5.81 21.62 -3.05
CA ILE A 49 5.61 21.63 -4.49
C ILE A 49 4.81 20.42 -4.90
N ARG A 50 3.71 20.66 -5.61
CA ARG A 50 2.94 19.60 -6.26
C ARG A 50 3.06 19.73 -7.77
N VAL A 51 3.31 18.60 -8.43
CA VAL A 51 3.39 18.53 -9.89
C VAL A 51 2.16 17.80 -10.41
N VAL A 52 1.37 18.49 -11.23
CA VAL A 52 0.15 17.95 -11.85
C VAL A 52 0.31 17.96 -13.37
N PRO A 53 0.06 16.85 -14.09
CA PRO A 53 0.08 16.86 -15.55
C PRO A 53 -0.84 17.96 -16.10
N ALA A 54 -0.40 18.70 -17.12
CA ALA A 54 -1.20 19.82 -17.64
C ALA A 54 -2.58 19.38 -18.20
N ALA A 55 -2.71 18.12 -18.61
CA ALA A 55 -3.99 17.53 -19.04
C ALA A 55 -5.01 17.41 -17.89
N ASP A 56 -4.53 17.24 -16.66
CA ASP A 56 -5.35 17.02 -15.46
C ASP A 56 -5.61 18.33 -14.70
N ALA A 57 -4.94 19.42 -15.07
CA ALA A 57 -4.96 20.70 -14.35
C ALA A 57 -6.31 21.47 -14.49
N ALA A 58 -6.77 22.05 -13.38
CA ALA A 58 -7.88 22.98 -13.35
C ALA A 58 -7.55 24.31 -14.07
N PRO A 59 -8.53 24.98 -14.70
CA PRO A 59 -8.30 26.27 -15.36
C PRO A 59 -7.91 27.37 -14.37
N ALA A 60 -7.22 28.40 -14.87
CA ALA A 60 -6.79 29.54 -14.07
C ALA A 60 -7.97 30.31 -13.45
N GLY A 61 -7.92 30.61 -12.14
CA GLY A 61 -8.95 31.34 -11.39
C GLY A 61 -9.91 30.43 -10.61
N ALA A 62 -9.49 29.20 -10.30
CA ALA A 62 -10.26 28.27 -9.48
C ALA A 62 -10.43 28.82 -8.05
N PRO A 63 -11.53 28.52 -7.34
CA PRO A 63 -11.77 28.97 -5.97
C PRO A 63 -10.61 28.65 -4.99
N ALA A 64 -9.86 27.59 -5.27
CA ALA A 64 -8.69 27.18 -4.51
C ALA A 64 -7.54 28.21 -4.53
N ASP A 65 -7.42 29.01 -5.60
CA ASP A 65 -6.38 30.04 -5.77
C ASP A 65 -6.54 31.22 -4.78
N GLN A 66 -7.68 31.31 -4.09
CA GLN A 66 -8.04 32.44 -3.21
C GLN A 66 -8.19 32.04 -1.73
N VAL A 67 -7.86 30.79 -1.39
CA VAL A 67 -7.92 30.30 -0.01
C VAL A 67 -6.81 30.97 0.80
N ARG A 68 -7.20 31.75 1.82
CA ARG A 68 -6.25 32.43 2.71
C ARG A 68 -5.76 31.43 3.76
N GLY A 69 -4.51 30.96 3.62
CA GLY A 69 -3.92 29.89 4.46
C GLY A 69 -4.05 30.13 5.96
N ALA A 70 -3.69 31.32 6.46
CA ALA A 70 -3.61 31.57 7.90
C ALA A 70 -4.97 31.55 8.66
N SER A 71 -6.12 31.67 7.98
CA SER A 71 -7.45 31.71 8.64
C SER A 71 -8.26 30.42 8.48
N SER A 72 -7.79 29.45 7.69
CA SER A 72 -8.59 28.27 7.30
C SER A 72 -8.02 26.92 7.75
N GLY A 73 -6.91 26.91 8.51
CA GLY A 73 -6.32 25.67 9.04
C GLY A 73 -5.62 24.80 7.99
N VAL A 74 -5.32 25.41 6.85
CA VAL A 74 -4.68 24.80 5.67
C VAL A 74 -3.39 25.56 5.36
N ALA A 75 -2.40 24.91 4.77
CA ALA A 75 -1.20 25.62 4.34
C ALA A 75 -1.53 26.69 3.26
N GLY A 76 -0.80 27.80 3.24
CA GLY A 76 -1.06 28.88 2.30
C GLY A 76 -0.66 28.52 0.87
N PHE A 77 -1.52 28.82 -0.09
CA PHE A 77 -1.15 28.79 -1.51
C PHE A 77 -0.26 29.99 -1.83
N LEU A 78 0.91 29.74 -2.42
CA LEU A 78 1.88 30.79 -2.74
C LEU A 78 1.80 31.19 -4.21
N GLU A 79 1.97 30.23 -5.12
CA GLU A 79 1.93 30.49 -6.55
C GLU A 79 1.70 29.21 -7.37
N ARG A 80 1.41 29.41 -8.66
CA ARG A 80 1.40 28.34 -9.65
C ARG A 80 2.06 28.81 -10.93
N PHE A 81 2.67 27.88 -11.65
CA PHE A 81 3.23 28.11 -12.97
C PHE A 81 3.22 26.83 -13.78
N THR A 82 3.38 26.94 -15.09
CA THR A 82 3.58 25.77 -15.95
C THR A 82 5.07 25.62 -16.20
N ALA A 83 5.58 24.40 -16.09
CA ALA A 83 6.97 24.08 -16.39
C ALA A 83 7.05 22.74 -17.13
N GLU A 84 8.15 22.53 -17.86
CA GLU A 84 8.54 21.19 -18.29
C GLU A 84 9.12 20.46 -17.09
N VAL A 85 8.43 19.42 -16.65
CA VAL A 85 8.90 18.56 -15.57
C VAL A 85 9.25 17.22 -16.17
N ALA A 86 10.46 16.73 -15.90
CA ALA A 86 10.87 15.37 -16.21
C ALA A 86 10.76 14.53 -14.92
N PRO A 87 9.71 13.71 -14.76
CA PRO A 87 9.69 12.71 -13.72
C PRO A 87 10.87 11.73 -13.90
N PRO A 88 11.41 11.15 -12.81
CA PRO A 88 12.44 10.12 -12.92
C PRO A 88 12.01 9.00 -13.88
N GLY A 89 12.80 8.74 -14.93
CA GLY A 89 12.53 7.69 -15.92
C GLY A 89 11.47 8.01 -16.98
N ALA A 90 10.93 9.23 -17.02
CA ALA A 90 9.95 9.67 -18.03
C ALA A 90 10.46 10.84 -18.89
N ALA A 91 9.87 11.00 -20.08
CA ALA A 91 10.15 12.16 -20.92
C ALA A 91 9.68 13.45 -20.22
N PRO A 92 10.35 14.59 -20.46
CA PRO A 92 9.86 15.89 -20.02
C PRO A 92 8.43 16.09 -20.53
N GLN A 93 7.54 16.47 -19.62
CA GLN A 93 6.16 16.77 -19.94
C GLN A 93 5.79 18.11 -19.34
N ARG A 94 4.94 18.84 -20.05
CA ARG A 94 4.39 20.09 -19.56
C ARG A 94 3.44 19.80 -18.39
N ALA A 95 3.76 20.35 -17.23
CA ALA A 95 3.02 20.15 -15.99
C ALA A 95 2.66 21.48 -15.35
N LEU A 96 1.52 21.51 -14.68
CA LEU A 96 1.17 22.58 -13.75
C LEU A 96 1.88 22.30 -12.42
N VAL A 97 2.63 23.28 -11.95
CA VAL A 97 3.33 23.24 -10.67
C VAL A 97 2.58 24.15 -9.71
N LEU A 98 2.19 23.61 -8.56
CA LEU A 98 1.66 24.38 -7.45
C LEU A 98 2.72 24.51 -6.36
N VAL A 99 2.82 25.69 -5.78
CA VAL A 99 3.69 25.98 -4.65
C VAL A 99 2.85 26.44 -3.47
N ALA A 100 3.09 25.82 -2.32
CA ALA A 100 2.43 26.14 -1.07
C ALA A 100 3.44 26.31 0.08
N GLU A 101 2.99 26.97 1.14
CA GLU A 101 3.74 27.08 2.39
C GLU A 101 4.00 25.69 2.98
N TYR A 102 5.19 25.50 3.54
CA TYR A 102 5.48 24.32 4.35
C TYR A 102 5.12 24.61 5.82
N PRO A 103 4.08 23.97 6.39
CA PRO A 103 3.65 24.27 7.76
C PRO A 103 4.59 23.68 8.83
N GLY A 104 5.66 23.00 8.43
CA GLY A 104 6.52 22.22 9.30
C GLY A 104 6.02 20.79 9.52
N GLY A 105 6.67 20.06 10.43
CA GLY A 105 6.27 18.71 10.80
C GLY A 105 6.64 17.61 9.79
N VAL A 106 6.01 16.45 9.90
CA VAL A 106 6.25 15.29 9.02
C VAL A 106 4.95 14.82 8.39
N GLY A 107 5.01 14.14 7.24
CA GLY A 107 3.79 13.59 6.60
C GLY A 107 3.09 12.58 7.51
N LEU A 108 1.77 12.45 7.40
CA LEU A 108 0.97 11.60 8.30
C LEU A 108 1.44 10.14 8.30
N ARG A 109 1.91 9.60 7.16
CA ARG A 109 2.51 8.26 7.11
C ARG A 109 3.77 8.15 7.97
N ALA A 110 4.69 9.11 7.84
CA ALA A 110 5.92 9.13 8.62
C ALA A 110 5.62 9.34 10.12
N TRP A 111 4.67 10.22 10.43
CA TRP A 111 4.21 10.44 11.80
C TRP A 111 3.59 9.17 12.39
N ARG A 112 2.72 8.48 11.62
CA ARG A 112 2.07 7.24 12.08
C ARG A 112 3.09 6.13 12.26
N ALA A 113 4.04 5.99 11.34
CA ALA A 113 5.13 5.02 11.47
C ALA A 113 5.97 5.27 12.73
N GLU A 114 6.24 6.54 13.06
CA GLU A 114 6.96 6.90 14.29
C GLU A 114 6.11 6.66 15.54
N LEU A 115 4.82 6.97 15.50
CA LEU A 115 3.88 6.68 16.59
C LEU A 115 3.81 5.17 16.88
N MET A 116 3.97 4.32 15.86
CA MET A 116 4.03 2.87 16.02
C MET A 116 5.37 2.36 16.58
N ARG A 117 6.43 3.17 16.55
CA ARG A 117 7.74 2.85 17.14
C ARG A 117 7.89 3.27 18.61
N GLY A 118 7.03 4.18 19.10
CA GLY A 118 7.00 4.64 20.48
C GLY A 118 6.11 3.78 21.39
N PRO A 119 6.19 3.93 22.73
CA PRO A 119 5.42 3.13 23.70
C PRO A 119 3.92 3.14 23.39
N VAL A 120 3.16 2.11 23.78
CA VAL A 120 1.71 1.98 23.49
C VAL A 120 0.98 3.28 23.86
N GLN A 121 0.64 4.07 22.84
CA GLN A 121 -0.13 5.30 22.97
C GLN A 121 -1.63 4.98 22.83
N ASP A 122 -2.46 5.74 23.54
CA ASP A 122 -3.92 5.69 23.42
C ASP A 122 -4.30 5.87 21.93
N MET A 123 -5.30 5.10 21.49
CA MET A 123 -5.90 5.20 20.16
C MET A 123 -6.41 6.63 19.85
N ARG A 124 -6.64 7.44 20.90
CA ARG A 124 -6.90 8.89 20.78
C ARG A 124 -5.69 9.69 20.28
N THR A 125 -4.47 9.37 20.70
CA THR A 125 -3.26 10.05 20.23
C THR A 125 -3.09 9.87 18.73
N ALA A 126 -3.42 8.68 18.21
CA ALA A 126 -3.36 8.36 16.78
C ALA A 126 -4.23 9.27 15.90
N LEU A 127 -5.27 9.89 16.48
CA LEU A 127 -6.19 10.78 15.80
C LEU A 127 -5.91 12.26 16.03
N ASP A 128 -4.89 12.63 16.81
CA ASP A 128 -4.63 14.04 17.12
C ASP A 128 -4.36 14.88 15.85
N PRO A 129 -3.55 14.43 14.87
CA PRO A 129 -3.38 15.18 13.62
C PRO A 129 -4.68 15.36 12.84
N MET A 130 -5.66 14.47 13.03
CA MET A 130 -6.93 14.55 12.31
C MET A 130 -7.83 15.68 12.85
N ARG A 131 -7.54 16.28 14.02
CA ARG A 131 -8.35 17.37 14.60
C ARG A 131 -8.29 18.64 13.73
N GLY A 132 -7.10 19.10 13.38
CA GLY A 132 -6.90 20.26 12.51
C GLY A 132 -7.40 20.02 11.10
N VAL A 133 -7.15 18.82 10.57
CA VAL A 133 -7.70 18.38 9.27
C VAL A 133 -9.23 18.46 9.27
N ALA A 134 -9.89 17.98 10.33
CA ALA A 134 -11.34 18.03 10.44
C ALA A 134 -11.88 19.46 10.49
N ALA A 135 -11.23 20.33 11.28
CA ALA A 135 -11.61 21.74 11.39
C ALA A 135 -11.42 22.48 10.06
N ALA A 136 -10.32 22.21 9.35
CA ALA A 136 -10.03 22.77 8.04
C ALA A 136 -11.09 22.35 7.01
N LEU A 137 -11.44 21.06 6.95
CA LEU A 137 -12.48 20.57 6.05
C LEU A 137 -13.83 21.24 6.31
N ASP A 138 -14.26 21.32 7.59
CA ASP A 138 -15.53 21.96 7.92
C ASP A 138 -15.53 23.47 7.57
N ALA A 139 -14.40 24.16 7.72
CA ALA A 139 -14.25 25.57 7.32
C ALA A 139 -14.29 25.77 5.79
N LEU A 140 -13.66 24.87 5.03
CA LEU A 140 -13.70 24.84 3.56
C LEU A 140 -15.11 24.53 3.05
N HIS A 141 -15.78 23.55 3.65
CA HIS A 141 -17.12 23.10 3.22
C HIS A 141 -18.21 24.10 3.54
N SER A 142 -18.07 24.84 4.66
CA SER A 142 -19.00 25.90 5.05
C SER A 142 -18.84 27.20 4.27
N GLY A 143 -17.80 27.32 3.44
CA GLY A 143 -17.48 28.52 2.66
C GLY A 143 -16.82 29.64 3.46
N GLN A 144 -16.57 29.45 4.76
CA GLN A 144 -15.87 30.42 5.62
C GLN A 144 -14.43 30.70 5.16
N ALA A 145 -13.81 29.73 4.48
CA ALA A 145 -12.43 29.82 3.99
C ALA A 145 -12.27 30.63 2.69
N HIS A 146 -13.36 30.93 1.98
CA HIS A 146 -13.33 31.62 0.69
C HIS A 146 -13.92 33.04 0.81
N PRO A 147 -13.29 34.09 0.22
CA PRO A 147 -13.78 35.48 0.33
C PRO A 147 -15.25 35.67 -0.12
N ASP A 148 -15.66 34.95 -1.17
CA ASP A 148 -17.03 34.96 -1.69
C ASP A 148 -18.00 33.97 -1.01
N GLY A 149 -17.60 33.32 0.10
CA GLY A 149 -18.48 32.38 0.82
C GLY A 149 -18.73 31.05 0.09
N ARG A 150 -17.90 30.69 -0.89
CA ARG A 150 -18.06 29.47 -1.70
C ARG A 150 -17.48 28.26 -0.99
N THR A 151 -18.18 27.12 -1.09
CA THR A 151 -17.65 25.82 -0.70
C THR A 151 -16.40 25.48 -1.51
N VAL A 152 -15.35 25.05 -0.82
CA VAL A 152 -14.11 24.57 -1.41
C VAL A 152 -14.00 23.07 -1.13
N VAL A 153 -13.70 22.29 -2.17
CA VAL A 153 -13.51 20.83 -2.09
C VAL A 153 -12.03 20.53 -2.29
N VAL A 154 -11.49 19.64 -1.45
CA VAL A 154 -10.07 19.24 -1.49
C VAL A 154 -9.85 18.23 -2.61
N GLY A 155 -10.60 17.12 -2.62
CA GLY A 155 -10.63 16.13 -3.70
C GLY A 155 -9.48 15.12 -3.73
N SER A 156 -8.53 15.21 -2.81
CA SER A 156 -7.30 14.39 -2.81
C SER A 156 -6.76 14.14 -1.40
N LEU A 157 -7.66 14.13 -0.41
CA LEU A 157 -7.28 13.88 0.97
C LEU A 157 -6.82 12.43 1.15
N SER A 158 -5.60 12.27 1.64
CA SER A 158 -4.94 10.99 1.95
C SER A 158 -3.85 11.24 2.98
N PRO A 159 -3.19 10.20 3.53
CA PRO A 159 -2.05 10.39 4.42
C PRO A 159 -0.86 11.13 3.79
N GLY A 160 -0.74 11.12 2.46
CA GLY A 160 0.30 11.85 1.73
C GLY A 160 0.02 13.35 1.61
N THR A 161 -1.22 13.76 1.83
CA THR A 161 -1.66 15.16 1.73
C THR A 161 -1.93 15.80 3.10
N VAL A 162 -1.48 15.15 4.17
CA VAL A 162 -1.59 15.65 5.56
C VAL A 162 -0.20 15.74 6.19
N MET A 163 0.12 16.92 6.73
CA MET A 163 1.31 17.14 7.55
C MET A 163 0.93 17.14 9.03
N ALA A 164 1.52 16.24 9.81
CA ALA A 164 1.41 16.21 11.26
C ALA A 164 2.47 17.13 11.89
N LEU A 165 1.99 18.11 12.66
CA LEU A 165 2.81 19.11 13.31
C LEU A 165 3.35 18.61 14.67
N PRO A 166 4.44 19.20 15.19
CA PRO A 166 5.02 18.82 16.48
C PRO A 166 4.07 18.93 17.69
N GLN A 167 3.01 19.74 17.59
CA GLN A 167 1.99 19.92 18.64
C GLN A 167 0.83 18.91 18.51
N SER A 168 1.01 17.85 17.71
CA SER A 168 0.02 16.81 17.41
C SER A 168 -1.22 17.30 16.66
N ASP A 169 -1.20 18.49 16.08
CA ASP A 169 -2.24 18.92 15.14
C ASP A 169 -1.84 18.59 13.68
N GLY A 170 -2.79 18.52 12.76
CA GLY A 170 -2.52 18.20 11.36
C GLY A 170 -3.06 19.25 10.41
N VAL A 171 -2.28 19.52 9.36
CA VAL A 171 -2.61 20.51 8.34
C VAL A 171 -2.75 19.79 7.00
N PRO A 172 -3.91 19.90 6.32
CA PRO A 172 -4.01 19.52 4.92
C PRO A 172 -3.04 20.39 4.11
N VAL A 173 -2.22 19.77 3.27
CA VAL A 173 -1.20 20.47 2.47
C VAL A 173 -1.45 20.43 0.97
N ASP A 174 -2.63 19.99 0.58
CA ASP A 174 -3.05 19.90 -0.79
C ASP A 174 -4.25 20.81 -1.04
N PHE A 175 -4.05 21.85 -1.85
CA PHE A 175 -5.06 22.87 -2.13
C PHE A 175 -5.53 22.77 -3.57
N GLY A 176 -6.67 22.11 -3.76
CA GLY A 176 -7.54 22.26 -4.91
C GLY A 176 -6.89 22.15 -6.29
N LEU A 177 -6.39 20.95 -6.64
CA LEU A 177 -6.28 20.49 -8.03
C LEU A 177 -6.79 19.05 -8.18
N GLY A 178 -7.93 18.72 -7.55
CA GLY A 178 -8.69 17.57 -8.04
C GLY A 178 -8.84 17.71 -9.56
N PRO A 179 -8.60 16.65 -10.36
CA PRO A 179 -8.54 16.76 -11.81
C PRO A 179 -9.80 17.44 -12.35
N ARG A 180 -9.64 18.14 -13.48
CA ARG A 180 -10.76 18.70 -14.24
C ARG A 180 -11.94 17.72 -14.29
N GLN A 181 -13.14 18.22 -13.98
CA GLN A 181 -14.39 17.57 -14.38
C GLN A 181 -14.46 17.57 -15.92
N ASP A 182 -14.11 16.45 -16.52
CA ASP A 182 -14.73 16.02 -17.77
C ASP A 182 -15.37 14.66 -17.49
N PRO A 183 -16.70 14.55 -17.44
CA PRO A 183 -17.38 13.25 -17.30
C PRO A 183 -17.10 12.30 -18.47
N ALA A 184 -16.44 12.75 -19.55
CA ALA A 184 -15.92 11.92 -20.63
C ALA A 184 -14.47 11.44 -20.42
N LEU A 185 -13.74 11.95 -19.41
CA LEU A 185 -12.39 11.49 -19.08
C LEU A 185 -12.47 10.35 -18.04
N PRO A 186 -11.72 9.25 -18.23
CA PRO A 186 -11.64 8.19 -17.24
C PRO A 186 -11.04 8.70 -15.92
N PRO A 187 -11.41 8.10 -14.76
CA PRO A 187 -10.83 8.46 -13.48
C PRO A 187 -9.29 8.52 -13.55
N GLY A 188 -8.72 9.65 -13.13
CA GLY A 188 -7.32 10.01 -13.35
C GLY A 188 -6.31 8.99 -12.80
N ARG A 189 -5.12 9.01 -13.38
CA ARG A 189 -4.00 8.06 -13.17
C ARG A 189 -3.33 8.10 -11.78
N TRP A 190 -3.93 8.82 -10.81
CA TRP A 190 -3.36 9.17 -9.49
C TRP A 190 -4.40 9.03 -8.36
N LEU A 191 -5.28 8.04 -8.46
CA LEU A 191 -6.27 7.74 -7.44
C LEU A 191 -5.69 6.68 -6.49
N THR A 192 -5.31 7.09 -5.28
CA THR A 192 -4.96 6.16 -4.23
C THR A 192 -6.21 5.36 -3.87
N SER A 193 -6.19 4.08 -4.25
CA SER A 193 -7.30 3.16 -4.07
C SER A 193 -7.74 3.14 -2.60
N GLY A 194 -9.04 3.24 -2.33
CA GLY A 194 -9.63 3.21 -0.99
C GLY A 194 -9.90 4.56 -0.31
N TYR A 195 -9.24 5.66 -0.72
CA TYR A 195 -9.55 7.01 -0.23
C TYR A 195 -10.61 7.74 -1.05
N VAL A 196 -10.85 7.24 -2.27
CA VAL A 196 -11.77 7.84 -3.23
C VAL A 196 -13.19 7.35 -2.95
N ALA A 197 -14.11 8.29 -2.76
CA ALA A 197 -15.51 7.95 -2.53
C ALA A 197 -16.15 7.36 -3.80
N PRO A 198 -17.05 6.37 -3.68
CA PRO A 198 -17.58 5.64 -4.83
C PRO A 198 -18.31 6.54 -5.84
N GLU A 199 -18.94 7.63 -5.38
CA GLU A 199 -19.66 8.54 -6.25
C GLU A 199 -18.76 9.45 -7.10
N VAL A 200 -17.46 9.55 -6.79
CA VAL A 200 -16.55 10.49 -7.47
C VAL A 200 -16.45 10.20 -8.97
N ALA A 201 -16.48 8.93 -9.36
CA ALA A 201 -16.41 8.53 -10.76
C ALA A 201 -17.62 9.00 -11.59
N GLU A 202 -18.79 9.14 -10.96
CA GLU A 202 -20.05 9.46 -11.65
C GLU A 202 -20.46 10.94 -11.47
N HIS A 203 -20.24 11.49 -10.28
CA HIS A 203 -20.73 12.81 -9.87
C HIS A 203 -19.60 13.82 -9.60
N GLY A 204 -18.34 13.38 -9.67
CA GLY A 204 -17.18 14.19 -9.32
C GLY A 204 -17.03 14.41 -7.82
N TYR A 205 -16.03 15.21 -7.45
CA TYR A 205 -15.73 15.51 -6.05
C TYR A 205 -16.75 16.48 -5.42
N SER A 206 -17.05 16.25 -4.15
CA SER A 206 -17.98 17.03 -3.35
C SER A 206 -17.50 17.13 -1.89
N ALA A 207 -18.17 17.97 -1.08
CA ALA A 207 -17.94 17.96 0.36
C ALA A 207 -18.20 16.57 0.98
N GLY A 208 -19.15 15.80 0.43
CA GLY A 208 -19.41 14.43 0.83
C GLY A 208 -18.25 13.48 0.52
N SER A 209 -17.62 13.62 -0.65
CA SER A 209 -16.46 12.79 -1.01
C SER A 209 -15.23 13.11 -0.16
N ASP A 210 -15.02 14.39 0.19
CA ASP A 210 -13.95 14.79 1.12
C ASP A 210 -14.16 14.19 2.52
N ARG A 211 -15.41 14.15 3.00
CA ARG A 211 -15.76 13.53 4.28
C ARG A 211 -15.47 12.02 4.27
N TYR A 212 -15.82 11.34 3.18
CA TYR A 212 -15.44 9.93 3.01
C TYR A 212 -13.92 9.74 3.06
N ALA A 213 -13.17 10.54 2.30
CA ALA A 213 -11.70 10.49 2.27
C ALA A 213 -11.10 10.80 3.65
N PHE A 214 -11.72 11.71 4.41
CA PHE A 214 -11.35 11.98 5.80
C PHE A 214 -11.56 10.77 6.71
N GLY A 215 -12.70 10.08 6.58
CA GLY A 215 -12.96 8.83 7.30
C GLY A 215 -11.94 7.74 6.95
N ALA A 216 -11.60 7.58 5.67
CA ALA A 216 -10.59 6.64 5.20
C ALA A 216 -9.18 7.01 5.70
N THR A 217 -8.86 8.30 5.79
CA THR A 217 -7.60 8.78 6.38
C THR A 217 -7.56 8.55 7.89
N CYS A 218 -8.69 8.68 8.59
CA CYS A 218 -8.80 8.32 10.01
C CYS A 218 -8.65 6.80 10.22
N PHE A 219 -9.15 5.97 9.30
CA PHE A 219 -8.90 4.53 9.33
C PHE A 219 -7.39 4.25 9.30
N PHE A 220 -6.66 4.82 8.33
CA PHE A 220 -5.21 4.70 8.25
C PHE A 220 -4.52 5.21 9.53
N ALA A 221 -4.93 6.37 10.04
CA ALA A 221 -4.37 6.93 11.27
C ALA A 221 -4.55 5.98 12.46
N LEU A 222 -5.69 5.27 12.55
CA LEU A 222 -5.97 4.30 13.61
C LEU A 222 -5.24 2.97 13.42
N THR A 223 -5.18 2.43 12.21
CA THR A 223 -4.72 1.05 11.96
C THR A 223 -3.28 0.98 11.46
N GLY A 224 -2.76 2.05 10.87
CA GLY A 224 -1.53 2.04 10.09
C GLY A 224 -1.65 1.27 8.76
N GLN A 225 -2.86 0.83 8.39
CA GLN A 225 -3.15 0.07 7.18
C GLN A 225 -3.85 0.97 6.16
N GLU A 226 -3.55 0.77 4.88
CA GLU A 226 -4.27 1.43 3.80
C GLU A 226 -5.75 0.94 3.78
N PRO A 227 -6.73 1.82 3.51
CA PRO A 227 -8.13 1.43 3.41
C PRO A 227 -8.33 0.47 2.23
N PRO A 228 -9.24 -0.52 2.34
CA PRO A 228 -9.59 -1.35 1.19
C PRO A 228 -10.18 -0.50 0.05
N PRO A 229 -10.05 -0.97 -1.21
CA PRO A 229 -10.41 -0.18 -2.38
C PRO A 229 -11.93 0.08 -2.50
N ASP A 230 -12.75 -0.76 -1.87
CA ASP A 230 -14.21 -0.67 -1.91
C ASP A 230 -14.79 -0.12 -0.60
N ALA A 231 -15.83 0.72 -0.75
CA ALA A 231 -16.47 1.39 0.39
C ALA A 231 -17.14 0.41 1.36
N ALA A 232 -17.61 -0.74 0.88
CA ALA A 232 -18.26 -1.75 1.72
C ALA A 232 -17.25 -2.42 2.65
N GLY A 233 -16.10 -2.84 2.12
CA GLY A 233 -14.97 -3.39 2.86
C GLY A 233 -14.40 -2.37 3.84
N LEU A 234 -14.30 -1.09 3.46
CA LEU A 234 -13.84 -0.05 4.39
C LEU A 234 -14.83 0.11 5.54
N ARG A 235 -16.13 0.16 5.24
CA ARG A 235 -17.19 0.24 6.25
C ARG A 235 -17.16 -0.95 7.20
N GLU A 236 -16.97 -2.17 6.68
CA GLU A 236 -16.88 -3.40 7.48
C GLU A 236 -15.66 -3.39 8.39
N ARG A 237 -14.46 -3.15 7.85
CA ARG A 237 -13.22 -3.08 8.65
C ARG A 237 -13.27 -1.95 9.68
N PHE A 238 -13.87 -0.81 9.34
CA PHE A 238 -14.04 0.29 10.27
C PHE A 238 -15.02 -0.07 11.40
N ALA A 239 -16.09 -0.80 11.11
CA ALA A 239 -17.05 -1.27 12.10
C ALA A 239 -16.41 -2.19 13.15
N ALA A 240 -15.43 -3.00 12.74
CA ALA A 240 -14.69 -3.92 13.61
C ALA A 240 -13.65 -3.22 14.50
N LEU A 241 -13.38 -1.92 14.31
CA LEU A 241 -12.40 -1.22 15.14
C LEU A 241 -12.91 -1.12 16.59
N PRO A 242 -12.04 -1.25 17.60
CA PRO A 242 -12.42 -1.18 19.01
C PRO A 242 -13.28 0.05 19.43
N PRO A 243 -13.10 1.28 18.92
CA PRO A 243 -13.94 2.41 19.31
C PRO A 243 -15.35 2.37 18.70
N VAL A 244 -15.60 1.47 17.74
CA VAL A 244 -16.81 1.36 16.93
C VAL A 244 -17.63 0.11 17.28
N ASP A 245 -17.00 -1.06 17.38
CA ASP A 245 -17.67 -2.35 17.65
C ASP A 245 -18.46 -2.32 18.98
N GLY A 246 -17.89 -1.70 20.02
CA GLY A 246 -18.54 -1.54 21.32
C GLY A 246 -19.42 -0.28 21.48
N ALA A 247 -19.64 0.50 20.42
CA ALA A 247 -20.40 1.75 20.51
C ALA A 247 -21.92 1.51 20.64
N ALA A 248 -22.62 2.40 21.36
CA ALA A 248 -24.09 2.39 21.41
C ALA A 248 -24.68 2.44 19.98
N PRO A 249 -25.81 1.78 19.69
CA PRO A 249 -26.32 1.62 18.32
C PRO A 249 -26.44 2.92 17.53
N GLU A 250 -26.87 4.01 18.17
CA GLU A 250 -27.01 5.32 17.54
C GLU A 250 -25.64 5.94 17.22
N ARG A 251 -24.65 5.76 18.09
CA ARG A 251 -23.27 6.21 17.86
C ARG A 251 -22.61 5.37 16.78
N HIS A 252 -22.77 4.05 16.82
CA HIS A 252 -22.29 3.13 15.80
C HIS A 252 -22.84 3.50 14.41
N ALA A 253 -24.15 3.75 14.30
CA ALA A 253 -24.78 4.18 13.05
C ALA A 253 -24.22 5.53 12.54
N ARG A 254 -24.02 6.52 13.41
CA ARG A 254 -23.41 7.81 13.04
C ARG A 254 -21.96 7.67 12.60
N LEU A 255 -21.19 6.79 13.24
CA LEU A 255 -19.81 6.53 12.86
C LEU A 255 -19.74 5.91 11.46
N LEU A 256 -20.56 4.91 11.19
CA LEU A 256 -20.60 4.28 9.88
C LEU A 256 -21.27 5.15 8.81
N ALA A 257 -22.09 6.15 9.17
CA ALA A 257 -22.68 7.07 8.19
C ALA A 257 -21.64 7.82 7.35
N MET A 258 -20.39 7.93 7.82
CA MET A 258 -19.27 8.49 7.04
C MET A 258 -19.01 7.74 5.74
N PHE A 259 -19.22 6.41 5.74
CA PHE A 259 -19.05 5.52 4.59
C PHE A 259 -20.40 5.09 4.01
N GLY A 260 -21.41 5.96 4.10
CA GLY A 260 -22.73 5.73 3.50
C GLY A 260 -22.77 6.08 2.02
N ASP A 261 -23.74 5.49 1.31
CA ASP A 261 -23.96 5.70 -0.12
C ASP A 261 -24.44 7.12 -0.45
N ASP A 262 -25.15 7.78 0.47
CA ASP A 262 -25.58 9.17 0.32
C ASP A 262 -24.49 10.14 0.80
N PRO A 263 -23.81 10.88 -0.11
CA PRO A 263 -22.74 11.80 0.26
C PRO A 263 -23.24 12.98 1.11
N ALA A 264 -24.51 13.38 0.95
CA ALA A 264 -25.10 14.49 1.70
C ALA A 264 -25.41 14.10 3.16
N ALA A 265 -25.63 12.81 3.42
CA ALA A 265 -25.87 12.28 4.76
C ALA A 265 -24.60 12.10 5.59
N ARG A 266 -23.40 12.20 4.98
CA ARG A 266 -22.12 12.03 5.69
C ARG A 266 -21.92 13.19 6.68
N PRO A 267 -21.62 12.93 7.96
CA PRO A 267 -21.56 13.95 9.00
C PRO A 267 -20.36 14.91 8.81
N PRO A 268 -20.42 16.13 9.36
CA PRO A 268 -19.28 17.04 9.42
C PRO A 268 -18.07 16.38 10.09
N ALA A 269 -16.87 16.65 9.58
CA ALA A 269 -15.65 15.93 9.96
C ALA A 269 -15.32 16.14 11.45
N ALA A 270 -15.43 17.37 11.96
CA ALA A 270 -15.07 17.67 13.34
C ALA A 270 -16.07 17.06 14.33
N GLN A 271 -17.36 17.03 13.98
CA GLN A 271 -18.37 16.36 14.80
C GLN A 271 -18.15 14.85 14.84
N TRP A 272 -17.92 14.25 13.68
CA TRP A 272 -17.70 12.82 13.57
C TRP A 272 -16.43 12.37 14.31
N LEU A 273 -15.34 13.14 14.25
CA LEU A 273 -14.10 12.84 14.97
C LEU A 273 -14.29 12.88 16.50
N ARG A 274 -15.10 13.82 17.01
CA ARG A 274 -15.48 13.85 18.44
C ARG A 274 -16.30 12.61 18.82
N ASP A 275 -17.26 12.25 17.98
CA ASP A 275 -18.03 11.02 18.15
C ASP A 275 -17.11 9.80 18.17
N LEU A 276 -16.09 9.72 17.31
CA LEU A 276 -15.14 8.61 17.22
C LEU A 276 -14.23 8.50 18.45
N THR A 277 -13.69 9.62 18.93
CA THR A 277 -12.78 9.68 20.11
C THR A 277 -13.49 9.53 21.46
N GLY A 278 -14.82 9.64 21.47
CA GLY A 278 -15.63 9.53 22.69
C GLY A 278 -15.46 10.73 23.64
N SER A 279 -14.96 11.86 23.14
CA SER A 279 -14.91 13.11 23.91
C SER A 279 -16.33 13.68 24.05
N ALA A 280 -16.87 13.71 25.27
CA ALA A 280 -18.11 14.41 25.55
C ALA A 280 -17.96 15.89 25.16
N SER A 281 -18.90 16.42 24.38
CA SER A 281 -18.94 17.85 24.05
C SER A 281 -19.03 18.65 25.36
N PRO A 282 -18.23 19.71 25.58
CA PRO A 282 -18.73 20.78 26.42
C PRO A 282 -20.01 21.29 25.76
N ALA A 283 -21.07 21.46 26.55
CA ALA A 283 -22.28 22.09 26.06
C ALA A 283 -21.89 23.44 25.42
N PRO A 284 -22.42 23.78 24.24
CA PRO A 284 -22.15 25.08 23.65
C PRO A 284 -22.51 26.18 24.67
N PRO A 285 -21.69 27.23 24.84
CA PRO A 285 -22.10 28.35 25.68
C PRO A 285 -23.43 28.86 25.15
N ALA A 286 -24.43 28.92 26.03
CA ALA A 286 -25.76 29.41 25.69
C ALA A 286 -25.62 30.76 25.00
N ALA A 287 -26.10 30.86 23.76
CA ALA A 287 -26.18 32.12 23.05
C ALA A 287 -26.97 33.13 23.91
N PRO A 288 -26.56 34.41 23.97
CA PRO A 288 -27.32 35.42 24.71
C PRO A 288 -28.72 35.53 24.09
N ALA A 289 -29.73 35.40 24.95
CA ALA A 289 -31.13 35.38 24.55
C ALA A 289 -31.51 36.68 23.80
N PRO A 290 -32.18 36.60 22.65
CA PRO A 290 -32.85 37.76 22.07
C PRO A 290 -34.10 38.13 22.91
N ALA A 291 -34.34 39.43 23.01
CA ALA A 291 -35.35 40.05 23.84
C ALA A 291 -36.80 39.60 23.52
N ALA A 292 -37.61 39.61 24.57
CA ALA A 292 -38.97 39.09 24.66
C ALA A 292 -39.96 39.63 23.62
N ALA A 293 -40.84 38.73 23.15
CA ALA A 293 -42.19 39.05 22.72
C ALA A 293 -43.18 37.99 23.25
N VAL A 294 -44.35 38.46 23.65
CA VAL A 294 -45.37 37.91 24.57
C VAL A 294 -46.25 36.81 23.91
N PRO A 295 -46.83 35.84 24.66
CA PRO A 295 -47.46 34.64 24.09
C PRO A 295 -48.97 34.78 23.81
N ALA A 296 -49.50 33.90 22.96
CA ALA A 296 -50.93 33.58 22.88
C ALA A 296 -51.13 32.06 22.80
N ALA A 297 -52.02 31.53 23.63
CA ALA A 297 -52.39 30.11 23.77
C ALA A 297 -53.78 29.85 23.10
N PRO A 298 -54.44 28.68 23.29
CA PRO A 298 -54.36 27.49 22.43
C PRO A 298 -55.74 27.01 21.91
N ALA A 299 -55.75 25.98 21.05
CA ALA A 299 -56.91 25.12 20.79
C ALA A 299 -56.39 23.74 20.30
N ALA A 300 -56.98 22.56 20.47
CA ALA A 300 -58.00 21.96 21.33
C ALA A 300 -58.18 20.53 20.74
N SER A 301 -58.04 19.46 21.53
CA SER A 301 -58.44 18.09 21.13
C SER A 301 -59.96 17.87 21.26
N PRO A 302 -60.51 16.75 20.75
CA PRO A 302 -60.91 15.67 21.68
C PRO A 302 -60.73 14.23 21.13
N ALA A 303 -60.24 13.29 21.97
CA ALA A 303 -60.95 12.17 22.66
C ALA A 303 -61.24 10.92 21.78
N GLY A 304 -61.04 9.66 22.20
CA GLY A 304 -60.89 9.09 23.55
C GLY A 304 -60.27 7.68 23.57
N ALA A 305 -60.19 7.11 24.78
CA ALA A 305 -59.35 5.98 25.24
C ALA A 305 -60.18 4.69 25.57
N PRO A 306 -59.69 3.69 26.35
CA PRO A 306 -58.72 2.60 26.09
C PRO A 306 -59.34 1.19 26.46
N PRO A 307 -58.61 0.04 26.66
CA PRO A 307 -57.73 -0.19 27.83
C PRO A 307 -56.54 -1.21 27.71
N ALA A 308 -55.56 -1.04 28.62
CA ALA A 308 -54.74 -1.99 29.40
C ALA A 308 -53.92 -3.17 28.78
N ALA A 309 -52.68 -3.30 29.30
CA ALA A 309 -51.75 -4.45 29.22
C ALA A 309 -51.75 -5.24 30.56
N PRO A 310 -51.16 -6.46 30.71
CA PRO A 310 -49.69 -6.65 30.70
C PRO A 310 -49.08 -8.01 30.24
N LYS A 311 -47.80 -7.93 29.81
CA LYS A 311 -46.61 -8.82 29.94
C LYS A 311 -46.73 -10.37 29.83
N GLY A 312 -45.88 -10.95 28.95
CA GLY A 312 -45.45 -12.36 29.02
C GLY A 312 -44.26 -12.67 28.10
N PHE A 313 -43.17 -13.18 28.67
CA PHE A 313 -41.90 -13.54 28.03
C PHE A 313 -41.88 -15.08 27.79
N ARG A 314 -41.49 -15.56 26.59
CA ARG A 314 -40.60 -16.75 26.38
C ARG A 314 -40.53 -17.25 24.92
N ARG A 315 -39.32 -17.10 24.35
CA ARG A 315 -38.47 -18.04 23.58
C ARG A 315 -39.07 -19.14 22.66
N ARG A 316 -38.50 -19.11 21.43
CA ARG A 316 -38.04 -20.19 20.52
C ARG A 316 -39.07 -20.86 19.58
N ARG A 317 -38.82 -20.76 18.27
CA ARG A 317 -38.15 -21.79 17.43
C ARG A 317 -37.95 -21.31 15.98
N THR A 318 -36.70 -21.05 15.62
CA THR A 318 -36.21 -20.86 14.24
C THR A 318 -35.38 -22.08 13.88
N THR A 319 -35.87 -22.91 12.94
CA THR A 319 -35.07 -23.90 12.20
C THR A 319 -35.95 -24.49 11.10
N LEU A 320 -35.84 -23.92 9.90
CA LEU A 320 -36.20 -24.45 8.58
C LEU A 320 -36.36 -23.23 7.68
N LEU A 321 -35.28 -22.79 7.01
CA LEU A 321 -35.28 -21.92 5.82
C LEU A 321 -33.87 -21.48 5.35
N VAL A 322 -32.78 -21.92 5.99
CA VAL A 322 -31.39 -21.50 5.61
C VAL A 322 -30.69 -22.48 4.65
N THR A 323 -31.18 -23.71 4.47
CA THR A 323 -30.50 -24.70 3.62
C THR A 323 -30.82 -24.62 2.12
N LEU A 324 -31.80 -23.83 1.70
CA LEU A 324 -32.19 -23.74 0.28
C LEU A 324 -31.50 -22.58 -0.47
N ALA A 325 -30.90 -21.61 0.23
CA ALA A 325 -30.28 -20.43 -0.39
C ALA A 325 -28.81 -20.67 -0.81
N VAL A 326 -28.11 -21.62 -0.18
CA VAL A 326 -26.68 -21.87 -0.43
C VAL A 326 -26.46 -22.74 -1.67
N ALA A 327 -27.40 -23.63 -2.01
CA ALA A 327 -27.28 -24.50 -3.20
C ALA A 327 -27.53 -23.76 -4.52
N THR A 328 -28.39 -22.74 -4.53
CA THR A 328 -28.70 -21.94 -5.73
C THR A 328 -27.58 -20.97 -6.09
N VAL A 329 -26.87 -20.43 -5.10
CA VAL A 329 -25.73 -19.53 -5.31
C VAL A 329 -24.53 -20.28 -5.91
N LEU A 330 -24.28 -21.53 -5.49
CA LEU A 330 -23.17 -22.34 -6.02
C LEU A 330 -23.40 -22.81 -7.47
N ILE A 331 -24.66 -23.06 -7.86
CA ILE A 331 -25.00 -23.43 -9.26
C ILE A 331 -24.90 -22.21 -10.20
N LEU A 332 -25.22 -21.01 -9.70
CA LEU A 332 -25.11 -19.77 -10.48
C LEU A 332 -23.66 -19.26 -10.62
N LEU A 333 -22.80 -19.50 -9.63
CA LEU A 333 -21.36 -19.20 -9.70
C LEU A 333 -20.57 -20.21 -10.56
N GLY A 334 -21.01 -21.47 -10.64
CA GLY A 334 -20.38 -22.46 -11.53
C GLY A 334 -20.69 -22.23 -13.02
N ALA A 335 -21.90 -21.73 -13.34
CA ALA A 335 -22.34 -21.52 -14.73
C ALA A 335 -21.74 -20.26 -15.38
N SER A 336 -21.37 -19.24 -14.59
CA SER A 336 -20.77 -17.98 -15.08
C SER A 336 -19.31 -18.15 -15.50
N VAL A 337 -18.54 -19.03 -14.86
CA VAL A 337 -17.14 -19.31 -15.20
C VAL A 337 -17.02 -20.08 -16.52
N VAL A 338 -17.97 -20.98 -16.82
CA VAL A 338 -17.99 -21.77 -18.07
C VAL A 338 -18.45 -20.92 -19.27
N THR A 339 -19.40 -20.00 -19.07
CA THR A 339 -19.85 -19.08 -20.13
C THR A 339 -18.81 -18.00 -20.47
N TYR A 340 -18.06 -17.51 -19.49
CA TYR A 340 -16.95 -16.59 -19.72
C TYR A 340 -15.80 -17.22 -20.53
N ARG A 341 -15.51 -18.52 -20.30
CA ARG A 341 -14.49 -19.27 -21.07
C ARG A 341 -14.90 -19.59 -22.51
N MET A 342 -16.20 -19.63 -22.80
CA MET A 342 -16.72 -19.85 -24.16
C MET A 342 -16.89 -18.55 -24.98
N LEU A 343 -16.94 -17.37 -24.35
CA LEU A 343 -16.98 -16.08 -25.04
C LEU A 343 -15.60 -15.45 -25.31
N ALA A 344 -14.55 -15.90 -24.62
CA ALA A 344 -13.17 -15.47 -24.87
C ALA A 344 -12.47 -16.25 -26.00
N SER A 345 -13.12 -17.27 -26.58
CA SER A 345 -12.62 -18.03 -27.73
C SER A 345 -13.50 -17.78 -28.95
N GLY A 346 -13.38 -16.61 -29.57
CA GLY A 346 -14.14 -16.34 -30.78
C GLY A 346 -13.90 -14.97 -31.40
N SER A 347 -12.84 -14.84 -32.21
CA SER A 347 -12.91 -14.32 -33.59
C SER A 347 -11.50 -14.19 -34.19
N GLY A 348 -11.30 -14.83 -35.33
CA GLY A 348 -10.06 -14.79 -36.09
C GLY A 348 -10.01 -13.68 -37.14
N ALA A 349 -8.79 -13.40 -37.60
CA ALA A 349 -8.48 -12.82 -38.91
C ALA A 349 -7.13 -13.43 -39.33
N SER A 350 -7.16 -14.49 -40.14
CA SER A 350 -6.98 -14.48 -41.61
C SER A 350 -5.61 -13.97 -42.05
N ALA A 351 -4.77 -14.95 -42.41
CA ALA A 351 -3.47 -14.78 -43.02
C ALA A 351 -3.56 -14.17 -44.42
N ALA A 352 -2.66 -13.24 -44.72
CA ALA A 352 -2.29 -12.85 -46.07
C ALA A 352 -0.76 -12.83 -46.19
N THR A 353 -0.22 -13.72 -47.02
CA THR A 353 1.17 -13.74 -47.52
C THR A 353 1.23 -12.86 -48.78
N PRO A 354 2.31 -12.08 -49.01
CA PRO A 354 3.29 -12.44 -50.04
C PRO A 354 4.73 -11.95 -49.70
N PRO A 355 5.75 -12.09 -50.57
CA PRO A 355 6.70 -13.20 -50.54
C PRO A 355 8.13 -12.77 -50.18
N ALA A 356 8.97 -13.80 -50.07
CA ALA A 356 10.40 -13.78 -49.81
C ALA A 356 11.20 -12.69 -50.56
N SER A 357 12.15 -12.08 -49.83
CA SER A 357 13.44 -11.72 -50.42
C SER A 357 14.55 -12.33 -49.58
N ASP A 358 15.27 -13.17 -50.29
CA ASP A 358 16.41 -13.98 -49.92
C ASP A 358 17.59 -13.09 -49.51
N ARG A 359 18.19 -13.39 -48.36
CA ARG A 359 19.60 -13.11 -48.09
C ARG A 359 20.10 -14.04 -46.98
N SER A 360 20.25 -15.30 -47.36
CA SER A 360 21.16 -16.25 -46.72
C SER A 360 22.57 -15.66 -46.64
N SER A 361 23.07 -15.49 -45.42
CA SER A 361 24.50 -15.50 -45.09
C SER A 361 24.62 -16.32 -43.82
N GLY A 362 24.96 -17.60 -44.00
CA GLY A 362 25.03 -18.60 -42.95
C GLY A 362 25.90 -18.18 -41.77
N ARG A 363 25.39 -18.44 -40.57
CA ARG A 363 26.22 -18.79 -39.43
C ARG A 363 25.54 -19.96 -38.73
N GLU A 364 26.37 -20.97 -38.51
CA GLU A 364 26.03 -22.33 -38.12
C GLU A 364 25.10 -22.38 -36.90
N THR A 365 24.16 -23.32 -36.93
CA THR A 365 23.42 -23.80 -35.77
C THR A 365 24.43 -24.24 -34.69
N PRO A 366 24.46 -23.62 -33.50
CA PRO A 366 25.03 -24.29 -32.35
C PRO A 366 24.11 -25.46 -32.03
N THR A 367 24.64 -26.66 -32.22
CA THR A 367 24.17 -27.89 -31.60
C THR A 367 23.58 -27.62 -30.22
N ALA A 368 22.40 -28.19 -29.95
CA ALA A 368 21.80 -28.28 -28.63
C ALA A 368 22.88 -28.62 -27.60
N ARG A 369 23.29 -27.61 -26.83
CA ARG A 369 24.05 -27.79 -25.60
C ARG A 369 23.09 -28.50 -24.63
N PRO A 370 23.54 -29.43 -23.79
CA PRO A 370 22.68 -30.04 -22.78
C PRO A 370 22.02 -28.93 -21.96
N ALA A 371 20.77 -29.15 -21.54
CA ALA A 371 20.10 -28.27 -20.58
C ALA A 371 21.12 -27.85 -19.51
N SER A 372 21.39 -26.55 -19.39
CA SER A 372 22.02 -26.01 -18.19
C SER A 372 21.25 -26.59 -17.00
N GLU A 373 21.95 -27.18 -16.03
CA GLU A 373 21.31 -27.73 -14.84
C GLU A 373 20.46 -26.61 -14.20
N ASP A 374 19.14 -26.70 -14.34
CA ASP A 374 18.21 -25.70 -13.88
C ASP A 374 18.29 -25.61 -12.34
N GLY A 375 18.91 -24.53 -11.84
CA GLY A 375 18.83 -24.06 -10.45
C GLY A 375 19.25 -25.06 -9.39
N SER A 376 20.56 -25.23 -9.16
CA SER A 376 21.03 -26.05 -8.03
C SER A 376 20.90 -25.29 -6.70
N VAL A 377 20.34 -25.94 -5.68
CA VAL A 377 20.33 -25.42 -4.31
C VAL A 377 21.77 -25.45 -3.77
N ARG A 378 22.19 -24.36 -3.16
CA ARG A 378 23.53 -24.17 -2.58
C ARG A 378 23.48 -24.29 -1.06
N ASP A 379 24.65 -24.50 -0.46
CA ASP A 379 24.79 -24.63 0.99
C ASP A 379 24.34 -23.37 1.76
N ASP A 380 24.40 -22.21 1.11
CA ASP A 380 23.94 -20.92 1.63
C ASP A 380 22.43 -20.65 1.39
N GLY A 381 21.69 -21.68 0.97
CA GLY A 381 20.25 -21.63 0.69
C GLY A 381 19.86 -20.94 -0.62
N SER A 382 20.82 -20.38 -1.37
CA SER A 382 20.52 -19.79 -2.69
C SER A 382 20.24 -20.86 -3.75
N ILE A 383 19.52 -20.47 -4.79
CA ILE A 383 19.31 -21.28 -5.98
C ILE A 383 20.17 -20.69 -7.09
N ALA A 384 21.22 -21.40 -7.51
CA ALA A 384 22.20 -20.90 -8.45
C ALA A 384 21.99 -21.46 -9.86
N THR A 385 22.10 -20.58 -10.86
CA THR A 385 22.02 -20.88 -12.28
C THR A 385 23.25 -20.32 -13.02
N GLY A 386 23.69 -20.99 -14.08
CA GLY A 386 24.91 -20.66 -14.82
C GLY A 386 26.09 -21.58 -14.51
N ASP A 387 27.26 -21.28 -15.07
CA ASP A 387 28.47 -22.10 -14.88
C ASP A 387 29.16 -21.76 -13.54
N LEU A 388 28.85 -22.55 -12.51
CA LEU A 388 29.41 -22.38 -11.15
C LEU A 388 30.93 -22.61 -11.06
N GLY A 389 31.55 -23.22 -12.07
CA GLY A 389 32.99 -23.45 -12.13
C GLY A 389 33.76 -22.35 -12.85
N ALA A 390 33.06 -21.39 -13.46
CA ALA A 390 33.66 -20.33 -14.25
C ALA A 390 33.94 -19.07 -13.41
N ASP A 391 35.00 -18.36 -13.80
CA ASP A 391 35.42 -17.08 -13.20
C ASP A 391 34.51 -15.96 -13.74
N LEU A 392 33.25 -15.94 -13.29
CA LEU A 392 32.18 -15.05 -13.76
C LEU A 392 31.69 -14.10 -12.66
N PRO A 393 31.07 -12.96 -13.02
CA PRO A 393 30.33 -12.14 -12.07
C PRO A 393 29.23 -12.93 -11.35
N VAL A 394 29.07 -12.69 -10.06
CA VAL A 394 28.01 -13.29 -9.22
C VAL A 394 26.89 -12.27 -9.05
N VAL A 395 25.70 -12.61 -9.51
CA VAL A 395 24.48 -11.79 -9.40
C VAL A 395 23.57 -12.41 -8.35
N GLU A 396 23.34 -11.73 -7.23
CA GLU A 396 22.41 -12.17 -6.20
C GLU A 396 21.10 -11.39 -6.31
N VAL A 397 19.97 -12.11 -6.38
CA VAL A 397 18.63 -11.53 -6.56
C VAL A 397 17.78 -11.90 -5.35
N TYR A 398 17.48 -10.91 -4.51
CA TYR A 398 16.62 -11.06 -3.35
C TYR A 398 15.20 -10.63 -3.69
N THR A 399 14.26 -11.56 -3.57
CA THR A 399 12.85 -11.33 -3.91
C THR A 399 11.90 -11.95 -2.89
N ASP A 400 10.76 -11.28 -2.69
CA ASP A 400 9.63 -11.77 -1.90
C ASP A 400 8.40 -11.89 -2.80
N TYR A 401 7.73 -13.04 -2.77
CA TYR A 401 6.59 -13.32 -3.65
C TYR A 401 5.33 -12.54 -3.28
N GLN A 402 5.24 -11.91 -2.11
CA GLN A 402 4.16 -10.95 -1.79
C GLN A 402 4.46 -9.51 -2.24
N CYS A 403 5.71 -9.21 -2.59
CA CYS A 403 6.10 -7.84 -2.92
C CYS A 403 5.72 -7.48 -4.37
N ALA A 404 4.85 -6.49 -4.54
CA ALA A 404 4.43 -6.02 -5.87
C ALA A 404 5.60 -5.47 -6.73
N LYS A 405 6.61 -4.87 -6.07
CA LYS A 405 7.84 -4.41 -6.74
C LYS A 405 8.70 -5.58 -7.22
N CYS A 406 8.76 -6.68 -6.46
CA CYS A 406 9.46 -7.90 -6.89
C CYS A 406 8.81 -8.49 -8.14
N ARG A 407 7.47 -8.55 -8.20
CA ARG A 407 6.75 -8.97 -9.42
C ARG A 407 7.11 -8.11 -10.63
N THR A 408 7.12 -6.79 -10.45
CA THR A 408 7.46 -5.84 -11.53
C THR A 408 8.90 -6.03 -12.00
N PHE A 409 9.83 -6.19 -11.06
CA PHE A 409 11.23 -6.45 -11.34
C PHE A 409 11.43 -7.76 -12.10
N MET A 410 10.86 -8.87 -11.62
CA MET A 410 11.00 -10.19 -12.24
C MET A 410 10.34 -10.25 -13.62
N LYS A 411 9.17 -9.63 -13.79
CA LYS A 411 8.54 -9.48 -15.12
C LYS A 411 9.42 -8.72 -16.10
N SER A 412 10.20 -7.76 -15.61
CA SER A 412 11.05 -6.92 -16.47
C SER A 412 12.41 -7.56 -16.73
N ASN A 413 13.01 -8.22 -15.74
CA ASN A 413 14.41 -8.66 -15.75
C ASN A 413 14.60 -10.19 -15.77
N GLY A 414 13.55 -10.99 -15.60
CA GLY A 414 13.61 -12.46 -15.56
C GLY A 414 14.36 -13.04 -16.76
N ASP A 415 13.92 -12.71 -17.98
CA ASP A 415 14.58 -13.14 -19.23
C ASP A 415 16.04 -12.69 -19.32
N ALA A 416 16.37 -11.52 -18.77
CA ALA A 416 17.73 -11.00 -18.79
C ALA A 416 18.64 -11.77 -17.82
N LEU A 417 18.14 -12.11 -16.63
CA LEU A 417 18.84 -12.94 -15.65
C LEU A 417 19.06 -14.36 -16.20
N ALA A 418 18.01 -14.97 -16.74
CA ALA A 418 18.10 -16.29 -17.36
C ALA A 418 19.08 -16.30 -18.55
N GLY A 419 19.03 -15.27 -19.40
CA GLY A 419 19.97 -15.11 -20.51
C GLY A 419 21.42 -14.99 -20.05
N LEU A 420 21.70 -14.15 -19.05
CA LEU A 420 23.05 -13.98 -18.51
C LEU A 420 23.65 -15.29 -17.96
N ALA A 421 22.83 -16.11 -17.30
CA ALA A 421 23.23 -17.44 -16.83
C ALA A 421 23.46 -18.42 -18.00
N ALA A 422 22.54 -18.48 -18.96
CA ALA A 422 22.60 -19.42 -20.09
C ALA A 422 23.73 -19.10 -21.09
N ASP A 423 24.02 -17.81 -21.27
CA ASP A 423 25.09 -17.32 -22.16
C ASP A 423 26.48 -17.47 -21.52
N GLY A 424 26.55 -17.74 -20.21
CA GLY A 424 27.80 -17.85 -19.46
C GLY A 424 28.42 -16.48 -19.15
N ASP A 425 27.60 -15.44 -19.04
CA ASP A 425 28.02 -14.07 -18.71
C ASP A 425 28.02 -13.81 -17.20
N ALA A 426 27.25 -14.57 -16.42
CA ALA A 426 27.19 -14.50 -14.96
C ALA A 426 26.72 -15.81 -14.33
N VAL A 427 27.00 -15.97 -13.04
CA VAL A 427 26.28 -16.89 -12.18
C VAL A 427 25.19 -16.12 -11.45
N VAL A 428 23.93 -16.57 -11.57
CA VAL A 428 22.79 -15.92 -10.92
C VAL A 428 22.32 -16.75 -9.74
N HIS A 429 22.40 -16.17 -8.55
CA HIS A 429 21.89 -16.70 -7.28
C HIS A 429 20.55 -16.06 -6.95
N TYR A 430 19.47 -16.83 -7.11
CA TYR A 430 18.16 -16.44 -6.61
C TYR A 430 18.06 -16.72 -5.11
N ARG A 431 17.57 -15.73 -4.36
CA ARG A 431 17.43 -15.80 -2.91
C ARG A 431 16.03 -15.35 -2.49
N PRO A 432 15.06 -16.29 -2.42
CA PRO A 432 13.77 -16.03 -1.81
C PRO A 432 13.94 -15.54 -0.37
N VAL A 433 13.32 -14.42 -0.03
CA VAL A 433 13.28 -13.84 1.32
C VAL A 433 11.84 -13.49 1.68
N SER A 434 11.58 -13.31 2.97
CA SER A 434 10.30 -12.81 3.48
C SER A 434 10.49 -11.48 4.21
N VAL A 435 10.31 -10.37 3.51
CA VAL A 435 10.31 -9.02 4.12
C VAL A 435 9.01 -8.73 4.88
N PHE A 436 8.04 -9.65 4.77
CA PHE A 436 6.74 -9.57 5.42
C PHE A 436 6.54 -10.59 6.56
N ALA A 437 7.51 -11.45 6.88
CA ALA A 437 7.38 -12.51 7.88
C ALA A 437 6.84 -12.01 9.24
N GLN A 438 7.20 -10.79 9.66
CA GLN A 438 6.79 -10.20 10.92
C GLN A 438 5.54 -9.30 10.81
N ARG A 439 4.83 -9.35 9.68
CA ARG A 439 3.59 -8.60 9.45
C ARG A 439 2.38 -9.43 9.84
N LEU A 440 1.22 -8.78 9.88
CA LEU A 440 -0.04 -9.46 10.15
C LEU A 440 -0.44 -10.36 8.98
N ASP A 441 -1.19 -11.41 9.28
CA ASP A 441 -1.87 -12.25 8.31
C ASP A 441 -2.90 -11.43 7.49
N PRO A 442 -3.13 -11.72 6.19
CA PRO A 442 -2.57 -12.81 5.37
C PRO A 442 -1.16 -12.57 4.83
N LEU A 443 -0.57 -11.39 5.06
CA LEU A 443 0.65 -10.96 4.37
C LEU A 443 1.87 -11.81 4.74
N ALA A 444 2.04 -12.13 6.03
CA ALA A 444 3.12 -12.99 6.51
C ALA A 444 2.98 -14.43 5.99
N ALA A 445 1.82 -15.06 6.18
CA ALA A 445 1.59 -16.43 5.72
C ALA A 445 1.73 -16.55 4.20
N ASN A 446 1.19 -15.60 3.43
CA ASN A 446 1.33 -15.61 1.98
C ASN A 446 2.79 -15.55 1.53
N SER A 447 3.59 -14.66 2.13
CA SER A 447 5.01 -14.49 1.79
C SER A 447 5.78 -15.77 2.08
N LEU A 448 5.58 -16.35 3.27
CA LEU A 448 6.27 -17.57 3.70
C LEU A 448 5.84 -18.81 2.91
N ARG A 449 4.53 -19.00 2.68
CA ARG A 449 4.00 -20.14 1.88
C ARG A 449 4.57 -20.12 0.46
N ALA A 450 4.55 -18.96 -0.19
CA ALA A 450 5.06 -18.83 -1.56
C ALA A 450 6.59 -19.00 -1.62
N GLY A 451 7.34 -18.41 -0.67
CA GLY A 451 8.79 -18.60 -0.58
C GLY A 451 9.19 -20.06 -0.37
N ALA A 452 8.52 -20.75 0.56
CA ALA A 452 8.76 -22.16 0.84
C ALA A 452 8.36 -23.08 -0.34
N ALA A 453 7.27 -22.76 -1.04
CA ALA A 453 6.85 -23.50 -2.24
C ALA A 453 7.84 -23.31 -3.40
N ALA A 454 8.39 -22.10 -3.59
CA ALA A 454 9.46 -21.88 -4.56
C ALA A 454 10.73 -22.66 -4.22
N ARG A 455 11.12 -22.67 -2.94
CA ARG A 455 12.22 -23.52 -2.47
C ARG A 455 11.94 -25.00 -2.72
N ALA A 456 10.72 -25.47 -2.51
CA ALA A 456 10.34 -26.86 -2.84
C ALA A 456 10.47 -27.16 -4.34
N ALA A 457 10.10 -26.22 -5.22
CA ALA A 457 10.27 -26.38 -6.66
C ALA A 457 11.74 -26.51 -7.08
N ALA A 458 12.67 -25.94 -6.31
CA ALA A 458 14.11 -26.08 -6.54
C ALA A 458 14.60 -27.52 -6.37
N ASP A 459 14.01 -28.33 -5.48
CA ASP A 459 14.37 -29.76 -5.34
C ASP A 459 14.05 -30.57 -6.60
N HIS A 460 13.13 -30.04 -7.42
CA HIS A 460 12.71 -30.63 -8.69
C HIS A 460 13.38 -29.96 -9.90
N GLY A 461 14.35 -29.06 -9.69
CA GLY A 461 15.00 -28.31 -10.77
C GLY A 461 14.07 -27.38 -11.54
N ARG A 462 12.99 -26.91 -10.89
CA ARG A 462 11.93 -26.07 -11.52
C ARG A 462 11.74 -24.74 -10.80
N PHE A 463 12.79 -24.26 -10.13
CA PHE A 463 12.71 -23.04 -9.33
C PHE A 463 12.31 -21.81 -10.16
N VAL A 464 12.94 -21.62 -11.34
CA VAL A 464 12.73 -20.41 -12.16
C VAL A 464 11.31 -20.42 -12.73
N GLU A 465 10.89 -21.54 -13.32
CA GLU A 465 9.57 -21.71 -13.92
C GLU A 465 8.47 -21.57 -12.85
N TYR A 466 8.65 -22.19 -11.69
CA TYR A 466 7.68 -22.05 -10.61
C TYR A 466 7.64 -20.63 -10.04
N SER A 467 8.78 -19.95 -9.94
CA SER A 467 8.84 -18.55 -9.52
C SER A 467 8.07 -17.63 -10.47
N GLU A 468 8.16 -17.87 -11.78
CA GLU A 468 7.37 -17.14 -12.77
C GLU A 468 5.87 -17.37 -12.58
N VAL A 469 5.44 -18.62 -12.33
CA VAL A 469 4.04 -18.94 -12.04
C VAL A 469 3.56 -18.23 -10.77
N LEU A 470 4.37 -18.19 -9.71
CA LEU A 470 4.04 -17.46 -8.47
C LEU A 470 3.87 -15.95 -8.73
N PHE A 471 4.78 -15.32 -9.46
CA PHE A 471 4.66 -13.89 -9.77
C PHE A 471 3.50 -13.58 -10.73
N ALA A 472 3.17 -14.49 -11.64
CA ALA A 472 2.01 -14.37 -12.53
C ALA A 472 0.68 -14.44 -11.76
N ASN A 473 0.64 -15.23 -10.68
CA ASN A 473 -0.53 -15.42 -9.83
C ASN A 473 -0.45 -14.69 -8.47
N GLN A 474 0.46 -13.71 -8.33
CA GLN A 474 0.63 -12.96 -7.09
C GLN A 474 -0.68 -12.21 -6.75
N PRO A 475 -1.28 -12.45 -5.55
CA PRO A 475 -2.46 -11.72 -5.12
C PRO A 475 -2.11 -10.25 -4.86
N ALA A 476 -3.11 -9.39 -4.66
CA ALA A 476 -2.82 -8.04 -4.18
C ALA A 476 -2.17 -8.12 -2.78
N GLU A 477 -1.27 -7.18 -2.49
CA GLU A 477 -0.56 -7.16 -1.22
C GLU A 477 -1.56 -7.05 -0.05
N GLY A 478 -1.53 -8.03 0.85
CA GLY A 478 -2.42 -8.08 2.02
C GLY A 478 -3.80 -8.70 1.75
N GLU A 479 -4.08 -9.17 0.54
CA GLU A 479 -5.22 -10.04 0.26
C GLU A 479 -4.88 -11.51 0.48
N GLU A 480 -5.88 -12.34 0.76
CA GLU A 480 -5.69 -13.78 0.83
C GLU A 480 -5.25 -14.33 -0.53
N GLY A 481 -4.23 -15.18 -0.55
CA GLY A 481 -3.74 -15.81 -1.76
C GLY A 481 -2.63 -16.78 -1.46
N PHE A 482 -2.00 -17.34 -2.50
CA PHE A 482 -1.00 -18.40 -2.33
C PHE A 482 -1.49 -19.50 -1.38
N THR A 483 -2.75 -19.90 -1.53
CA THR A 483 -3.31 -20.98 -0.73
C THR A 483 -2.53 -22.25 -1.05
N THR A 484 -2.41 -23.15 -0.07
CA THR A 484 -1.72 -24.42 -0.26
C THR A 484 -2.31 -25.21 -1.44
N ALA A 485 -3.62 -25.12 -1.67
CA ALA A 485 -4.27 -25.74 -2.82
C ALA A 485 -3.80 -25.15 -4.16
N ASP A 486 -3.72 -23.82 -4.25
CA ASP A 486 -3.24 -23.15 -5.46
C ASP A 486 -1.75 -23.42 -5.71
N LEU A 487 -0.92 -23.36 -4.67
CA LEU A 487 0.51 -23.63 -4.76
C LEU A 487 0.81 -25.04 -5.29
N LYS A 488 0.05 -26.05 -4.83
CA LYS A 488 0.14 -27.42 -5.38
C LYS A 488 -0.27 -27.47 -6.85
N LYS A 489 -1.39 -26.85 -7.19
CA LYS A 489 -1.92 -26.81 -8.56
C LYS A 489 -0.91 -26.18 -9.52
N TRP A 490 -0.28 -25.08 -9.12
CA TRP A 490 0.73 -24.38 -9.90
C TRP A 490 2.02 -25.18 -10.07
N GLY A 491 2.28 -26.20 -9.23
CA GLY A 491 3.41 -27.12 -9.42
C GLY A 491 3.34 -27.82 -10.76
N ALA A 492 2.15 -28.33 -11.11
CA ALA A 492 1.90 -28.96 -12.40
C ALA A 492 2.03 -27.96 -13.57
N GLU A 493 1.64 -26.69 -13.36
CA GLU A 493 1.81 -25.63 -14.38
C GLU A 493 3.30 -25.34 -14.66
N ALA A 494 4.17 -25.51 -13.65
CA ALA A 494 5.63 -25.43 -13.78
C ALA A 494 6.30 -26.76 -14.19
N GLY A 495 5.52 -27.79 -14.55
CA GLY A 495 6.03 -29.10 -14.97
C GLY A 495 6.54 -30.00 -13.82
N ILE A 496 6.04 -29.79 -12.60
CA ILE A 496 6.34 -30.62 -11.43
C ILE A 496 5.15 -31.57 -11.19
N ASP A 497 5.28 -32.80 -11.69
CA ASP A 497 4.26 -33.85 -11.53
C ASP A 497 4.52 -34.78 -10.32
N ASP A 498 5.63 -34.58 -9.60
CA ASP A 498 6.00 -35.40 -8.46
C ASP A 498 5.08 -35.12 -7.25
N PRO A 499 4.35 -36.13 -6.72
CA PRO A 499 3.52 -35.96 -5.53
C PRO A 499 4.30 -35.45 -4.31
N ALA A 500 5.61 -35.73 -4.21
CA ALA A 500 6.45 -35.24 -3.13
C ALA A 500 6.48 -33.70 -3.04
N PHE A 501 6.37 -33.01 -4.18
CA PHE A 501 6.22 -31.55 -4.20
C PHE A 501 4.95 -31.11 -3.49
N ALA A 502 3.81 -31.73 -3.82
CA ALA A 502 2.52 -31.37 -3.25
C ALA A 502 2.45 -31.67 -1.74
N ASP A 503 3.05 -32.78 -1.31
CA ASP A 503 3.17 -33.13 0.11
C ASP A 503 4.08 -32.14 0.84
N ARG A 504 5.19 -31.72 0.21
CA ARG A 504 6.08 -30.70 0.78
C ARG A 504 5.36 -29.36 0.93
N VAL A 505 4.71 -28.86 -0.12
CA VAL A 505 3.92 -27.62 -0.08
C VAL A 505 2.85 -27.67 1.01
N GLU A 506 2.19 -28.82 1.22
CA GLU A 506 1.23 -29.00 2.32
C GLU A 506 1.87 -28.83 3.70
N SER A 507 3.03 -29.47 3.92
CA SER A 507 3.74 -29.38 5.20
C SER A 507 4.25 -27.97 5.46
N GLU A 508 4.78 -27.30 4.45
CA GLU A 508 5.26 -25.91 4.53
C GLU A 508 4.11 -24.92 4.74
N GLY A 509 2.94 -25.18 4.15
CA GLY A 509 1.73 -24.40 4.40
C GLY A 509 1.37 -24.36 5.88
N LYS A 510 1.41 -25.53 6.54
CA LYS A 510 1.15 -25.65 7.98
C LYS A 510 2.25 -24.99 8.82
N ALA A 511 3.51 -25.09 8.40
CA ALA A 511 4.61 -24.41 9.08
C ALA A 511 4.47 -22.89 9.00
N ALA A 512 4.10 -22.34 7.83
CA ALA A 512 3.89 -20.91 7.64
C ALA A 512 2.71 -20.39 8.48
N GLU A 513 1.60 -21.13 8.54
CA GLU A 513 0.45 -20.80 9.40
C GLU A 513 0.81 -20.89 10.88
N LYS A 514 1.52 -21.94 11.31
CA LYS A 514 2.00 -22.06 12.69
C LYS A 514 2.99 -20.95 13.04
N TYR A 515 3.81 -20.49 12.09
CA TYR A 515 4.73 -19.38 12.28
C TYR A 515 4.01 -18.07 12.63
N VAL A 516 2.89 -17.76 11.98
CA VAL A 516 2.10 -16.57 12.32
C VAL A 516 1.62 -16.64 13.78
N SER A 517 1.04 -17.77 14.20
CA SER A 517 0.62 -17.96 15.59
C SER A 517 1.79 -17.96 16.58
N TYR A 518 2.95 -18.48 16.17
CA TYR A 518 4.18 -18.45 16.97
C TYR A 518 4.65 -17.01 17.22
N VAL A 519 4.64 -16.14 16.19
CA VAL A 519 5.01 -14.72 16.33
C VAL A 519 4.01 -14.01 17.24
N GLU A 520 2.71 -14.28 17.11
CA GLU A 520 1.68 -13.72 18.01
C GLU A 520 1.93 -14.13 19.46
N GLU A 521 2.20 -15.41 19.72
CA GLU A 521 2.50 -15.93 21.06
C GLU A 521 3.80 -15.33 21.64
N LEU A 522 4.86 -15.22 20.82
CA LEU A 522 6.12 -14.56 21.19
C LEU A 522 5.88 -13.12 21.63
N VAL A 523 5.15 -12.35 20.83
CA VAL A 523 4.87 -10.93 21.09
C VAL A 523 3.98 -10.77 22.32
N GLU A 524 2.98 -11.63 22.50
CA GLU A 524 2.11 -11.62 23.68
C GLU A 524 2.92 -11.91 24.96
N LYS A 525 3.62 -13.04 25.02
CA LYS A 525 4.42 -13.44 26.19
C LYS A 525 5.58 -12.47 26.45
N GLY A 526 6.28 -12.06 25.40
CA GLY A 526 7.36 -11.09 25.47
C GLY A 526 6.86 -9.73 25.96
N GLY A 527 5.68 -9.30 25.50
CA GLY A 527 5.04 -8.06 25.96
C GLY A 527 4.72 -8.08 27.46
N VAL A 528 4.28 -9.23 27.98
CA VAL A 528 4.06 -9.43 29.43
C VAL A 528 5.38 -9.38 30.22
N HIS A 529 6.46 -9.94 29.68
CA HIS A 529 7.75 -10.05 30.38
C HIS A 529 8.60 -8.78 30.33
N PHE A 530 8.78 -8.23 29.12
CA PHE A 530 9.67 -7.09 28.85
C PHE A 530 8.96 -5.74 28.92
N GLY A 531 7.64 -5.72 28.80
CA GLY A 531 6.87 -4.50 28.56
C GLY A 531 6.99 -4.03 27.10
N ALA A 532 5.98 -3.28 26.64
CA ALA A 532 5.85 -2.92 25.23
C ALA A 532 7.02 -2.09 24.68
N GLU A 533 7.60 -1.19 25.50
CA GLU A 533 8.71 -0.31 25.08
C GLU A 533 9.99 -1.09 24.75
N ARG A 534 10.32 -2.10 25.57
CA ARG A 534 11.46 -2.97 25.27
C ARG A 534 11.16 -3.88 24.09
N LEU A 535 9.95 -4.43 24.00
CA LEU A 535 9.57 -5.31 22.88
C LEU A 535 9.65 -4.62 21.52
N GLN A 536 9.34 -3.32 21.45
CA GLN A 536 9.38 -2.53 20.21
C GLN A 536 10.78 -2.29 19.65
N THR A 537 11.80 -2.27 20.53
CA THR A 537 13.19 -2.00 20.16
C THR A 537 14.07 -3.25 20.21
N MET A 538 13.52 -4.34 20.72
CA MET A 538 14.16 -5.65 20.78
C MET A 538 14.28 -6.23 19.37
N PRO A 539 15.48 -6.61 18.92
CA PRO A 539 15.64 -7.40 17.71
C PRO A 539 14.81 -8.68 17.81
N PHE A 540 14.15 -9.06 16.71
CA PHE A 540 13.28 -10.23 16.72
C PHE A 540 14.04 -11.51 17.11
N GLU A 541 15.32 -11.60 16.79
CA GLU A 541 16.20 -12.70 17.17
C GLU A 541 16.38 -12.80 18.69
N GLU A 542 16.47 -11.67 19.38
CA GLU A 542 16.52 -11.64 20.85
C GLU A 542 15.18 -12.10 21.44
N LEU A 543 14.05 -11.69 20.84
CA LEU A 543 12.72 -12.10 21.27
C LEU A 543 12.49 -13.60 21.04
N ALA A 544 12.90 -14.13 19.89
CA ALA A 544 12.77 -15.54 19.56
C ALA A 544 13.62 -16.41 20.50
N ALA A 545 14.89 -16.02 20.75
CA ALA A 545 15.77 -16.72 21.68
C ALA A 545 15.19 -16.74 23.11
N TRP A 546 14.65 -15.60 23.57
CA TRP A 546 13.93 -15.56 24.84
C TRP A 546 12.69 -16.46 24.84
N GLY A 547 11.92 -16.48 23.75
CA GLY A 547 10.74 -17.32 23.62
C GLY A 547 11.05 -18.81 23.76
N ALA A 548 12.11 -19.29 23.10
CA ALA A 548 12.59 -20.67 23.21
C ALA A 548 12.90 -21.04 24.67
N ASP A 549 13.58 -20.17 25.41
CA ASP A 549 13.89 -20.34 26.83
C ASP A 549 12.65 -20.25 27.75
N ASN A 550 11.54 -19.70 27.26
CA ASN A 550 10.32 -19.43 28.02
C ASN A 550 9.09 -20.20 27.50
N GLY A 551 9.33 -21.33 26.83
CA GLY A 551 8.29 -22.29 26.44
C GLY A 551 7.40 -21.80 25.30
N VAL A 552 7.95 -21.00 24.38
CA VAL A 552 7.39 -20.76 23.04
C VAL A 552 8.15 -21.65 22.07
N ASP A 553 7.49 -22.71 21.60
CA ASP A 553 8.10 -23.77 20.79
C ASP A 553 8.35 -23.31 19.35
N ASP A 554 9.61 -23.21 18.97
CA ASP A 554 10.08 -22.94 17.60
C ASP A 554 10.47 -24.22 16.84
N GLY A 555 10.50 -25.39 17.49
CA GLY A 555 10.92 -26.67 16.89
C GLY A 555 10.04 -27.17 15.73
N PHE A 556 8.91 -26.51 15.45
CA PHE A 556 8.13 -26.77 14.24
C PHE A 556 8.78 -26.22 12.96
N LEU A 557 9.75 -25.33 13.10
CA LEU A 557 10.55 -24.80 12.00
C LEU A 557 11.68 -25.76 11.59
N ASP A 558 12.00 -26.74 12.43
CA ASP A 558 13.05 -27.73 12.16
C ASP A 558 12.82 -28.42 10.81
N ASP A 559 13.88 -28.42 9.98
CA ASP A 559 13.89 -29.00 8.64
C ASP A 559 12.83 -28.44 7.66
N THR A 560 12.26 -27.26 7.93
CA THR A 560 11.28 -26.59 7.04
C THR A 560 11.95 -25.65 6.04
N TYR A 561 11.28 -25.42 4.91
CA TYR A 561 11.67 -24.40 3.94
C TYR A 561 11.21 -23.01 4.36
N VAL A 562 10.16 -22.91 5.20
CA VAL A 562 9.83 -21.68 5.93
C VAL A 562 11.03 -21.18 6.74
N ALA A 563 11.69 -22.06 7.51
CA ALA A 563 12.90 -21.71 8.24
C ALA A 563 14.02 -21.23 7.31
N GLN A 564 14.27 -21.91 6.20
CA GLN A 564 15.29 -21.50 5.23
C GLN A 564 15.02 -20.10 4.64
N VAL A 565 13.76 -19.74 4.37
CA VAL A 565 13.38 -18.40 3.89
C VAL A 565 13.61 -17.33 4.97
N LEU A 566 13.29 -17.65 6.23
CA LEU A 566 13.55 -16.78 7.37
C LEU A 566 15.05 -16.58 7.57
N ASP A 567 15.83 -17.66 7.55
CA ASP A 567 17.29 -17.64 7.66
C ASP A 567 17.92 -16.83 6.53
N ALA A 568 17.44 -16.99 5.29
CA ALA A 568 17.89 -16.17 4.16
C ALA A 568 17.62 -14.68 4.39
N THR A 569 16.48 -14.35 5.00
CA THR A 569 16.09 -12.98 5.34
C THR A 569 16.98 -12.41 6.44
N THR A 570 17.29 -13.19 7.47
CA THR A 570 18.22 -12.78 8.53
C THR A 570 19.65 -12.66 7.99
N ALA A 571 20.08 -13.59 7.13
CA ALA A 571 21.41 -13.59 6.52
C ALA A 571 21.64 -12.33 5.68
N VAL A 572 20.67 -11.89 4.86
CA VAL A 572 20.83 -10.67 4.05
C VAL A 572 20.87 -9.41 4.92
N ASN A 573 20.03 -9.32 5.95
CA ASN A 573 20.04 -8.18 6.88
C ASN A 573 21.34 -8.09 7.69
N LYS A 574 21.96 -9.24 7.99
CA LYS A 574 23.27 -9.31 8.65
C LYS A 574 24.41 -8.97 7.70
N ARG A 575 24.36 -9.49 6.47
CA ARG A 575 25.42 -9.33 5.46
C ARG A 575 25.49 -7.92 4.90
N TYR A 576 24.35 -7.27 4.73
CA TYR A 576 24.23 -5.91 4.21
C TYR A 576 23.52 -5.05 5.26
N ALA A 577 24.17 -4.88 6.41
CA ALA A 577 23.57 -4.21 7.56
C ALA A 577 23.35 -2.71 7.29
N PRO A 578 22.46 -2.03 8.03
CA PRO A 578 22.22 -0.59 7.88
C PRO A 578 23.47 0.30 7.99
N GLY A 579 24.56 -0.21 8.59
CA GLY A 579 25.87 0.47 8.68
C GLY A 579 26.70 0.44 7.38
N ASP A 580 26.34 -0.39 6.40
CA ASP A 580 27.10 -0.59 5.16
C ASP A 580 26.84 0.49 4.09
N GLY A 581 26.10 1.53 4.45
CA GLY A 581 25.86 2.71 3.62
C GLY A 581 25.10 2.36 2.34
N ARG A 582 25.73 2.59 1.18
CA ARG A 582 25.10 2.42 -0.13
C ARG A 582 24.75 0.98 -0.50
N ASP A 583 25.39 0.00 0.15
CA ASP A 583 25.21 -1.42 -0.13
C ASP A 583 24.27 -2.08 0.90
N ALA A 584 23.74 -1.32 1.88
CA ALA A 584 22.83 -1.82 2.90
C ALA A 584 21.52 -2.37 2.32
N PHE A 585 21.05 -3.50 2.84
CA PHE A 585 19.77 -4.10 2.46
C PHE A 585 18.63 -3.29 3.07
N SER A 586 17.77 -2.74 2.20
CA SER A 586 16.61 -1.94 2.61
C SER A 586 15.26 -2.59 2.26
N GLY A 587 15.28 -3.82 1.75
CA GLY A 587 14.09 -4.58 1.35
C GLY A 587 14.21 -5.25 -0.01
N ALA A 588 13.11 -5.80 -0.50
CA ALA A 588 13.03 -6.49 -1.77
C ALA A 588 12.20 -5.68 -2.82
N PRO A 589 12.51 -5.77 -4.13
CA PRO A 589 13.63 -6.50 -4.70
C PRO A 589 14.95 -5.80 -4.42
N SER A 590 16.03 -6.57 -4.27
CA SER A 590 17.40 -6.05 -4.24
C SER A 590 18.31 -6.93 -5.09
N VAL A 591 19.19 -6.31 -5.88
CA VAL A 591 20.15 -7.00 -6.74
C VAL A 591 21.56 -6.60 -6.34
N TYR A 592 22.39 -7.60 -6.06
CA TYR A 592 23.80 -7.41 -5.77
C TYR A 592 24.63 -8.03 -6.86
N ILE A 593 25.68 -7.34 -7.32
CA ILE A 593 26.69 -7.90 -8.20
C ILE A 593 28.02 -7.86 -7.46
N ASN A 594 28.60 -9.03 -7.20
CA ASN A 594 29.83 -9.19 -6.40
C ASN A 594 29.75 -8.44 -5.06
N GLY A 595 28.61 -8.56 -4.37
CA GLY A 595 28.36 -7.90 -3.08
C GLY A 595 28.09 -6.39 -3.13
N ARG A 596 27.94 -5.79 -4.33
CA ARG A 596 27.59 -4.37 -4.49
C ARG A 596 26.14 -4.21 -4.92
N LEU A 597 25.37 -3.41 -4.19
CA LEU A 597 23.98 -3.13 -4.53
C LEU A 597 23.91 -2.41 -5.87
N GLN A 598 23.00 -2.84 -6.73
CA GLN A 598 22.80 -2.28 -8.07
C GLN A 598 21.44 -1.64 -8.22
N ASP A 599 21.42 -0.48 -8.89
CA ASP A 599 20.21 0.10 -9.45
C ASP A 599 19.94 -0.53 -10.84
N ALA A 600 19.44 -1.76 -10.81
CA ALA A 600 19.25 -2.62 -11.98
C ALA A 600 17.76 -2.84 -12.30
N ASP A 601 16.97 -1.76 -12.29
CA ASP A 601 15.52 -1.78 -12.52
C ASP A 601 15.12 -2.32 -13.91
N ARG A 602 16.00 -2.16 -14.91
CA ARG A 602 15.77 -2.54 -16.31
C ARG A 602 16.83 -3.50 -16.87
N PRO A 603 16.45 -4.35 -17.84
CA PRO A 603 17.37 -5.34 -18.45
C PRO A 603 18.67 -4.76 -18.97
N ALA A 604 18.62 -3.59 -19.61
CA ALA A 604 19.80 -2.95 -20.16
C ALA A 604 20.77 -2.47 -19.07
N ALA A 605 20.24 -1.98 -17.94
CA ALA A 605 21.06 -1.57 -16.80
C ALA A 605 21.71 -2.79 -16.13
N LEU A 606 20.93 -3.86 -15.93
CA LEU A 606 21.42 -5.13 -15.40
C LEU A 606 22.57 -5.71 -16.24
N ARG A 607 22.36 -5.89 -17.56
CA ARG A 607 23.41 -6.41 -18.46
C ARG A 607 24.65 -5.53 -18.48
N LYS A 608 24.47 -4.20 -18.47
CA LYS A 608 25.59 -3.25 -18.41
C LYS A 608 26.37 -3.39 -17.10
N ALA A 609 25.68 -3.56 -15.97
CA ALA A 609 26.32 -3.72 -14.67
C ALA A 609 27.10 -5.04 -14.59
N VAL A 610 26.54 -6.13 -15.10
CA VAL A 610 27.23 -7.42 -15.20
C VAL A 610 28.44 -7.33 -16.12
N GLY A 611 28.30 -6.76 -17.32
CA GLY A 611 29.43 -6.61 -18.25
C GLY A 611 30.53 -5.66 -17.76
N ALA A 612 30.24 -4.80 -16.77
CA ALA A 612 31.23 -3.96 -16.11
C ALA A 612 31.85 -4.63 -14.87
N ALA A 613 31.25 -5.71 -14.36
CA ALA A 613 31.76 -6.46 -13.24
C ALA A 613 32.84 -7.44 -13.70
N GLY A 614 33.91 -7.56 -12.93
CA GLY A 614 34.85 -8.66 -13.07
C GLY A 614 34.29 -9.93 -12.45
N ALA A 615 35.07 -11.01 -12.52
CA ALA A 615 34.74 -12.23 -11.79
C ALA A 615 34.57 -11.95 -10.29
N GLY A 616 33.61 -12.64 -9.68
CA GLY A 616 33.33 -12.53 -8.27
C GLY A 616 33.23 -13.91 -7.62
N THR A 617 33.42 -13.93 -6.32
CA THR A 617 32.99 -15.06 -5.50
C THR A 617 31.76 -14.64 -4.72
N LEU A 618 30.89 -15.60 -4.40
CA LEU A 618 29.97 -15.42 -3.29
C LEU A 618 30.83 -15.02 -2.08
N ALA A 619 30.54 -13.87 -1.47
CA ALA A 619 31.17 -13.54 -0.19
C ALA A 619 30.58 -14.51 0.85
N ASP A 620 31.43 -15.04 1.73
CA ASP A 620 31.04 -15.95 2.83
C ASP A 620 30.07 -15.29 3.82
#